data_AF-A0A8E0MDE8-F1
#
_entry.id   AF-A0A8E0MDE8-F1
#
_cell.length_a   1.000
_cell.length_b   1.000
_cell.length_c   1.000
_cell.angle_alpha   90.00
_cell.angle_beta   90.00
_cell.angle_gamma   90.00
#
_symmetry.space_group_name_H-M   'P 1'
#
loop_
_entity.id
_entity.type
_entity.pdbx_description
1 polymer ?
#
loop_
_entity_poly.entity_id
_entity_poly.type
_entity_poly.pdbx_seq_one_letter_code
_entity_poly.pdbx_strand_id
1 'polypeptide(L)'
;HQEQIMEVLSNSGRTQLDKTKNIFSAPSTEYCPTCFRTITTREKEELVHVINQVLTISKQNAEDDITNQLKSLNLNTLAIINKGTDIATLFPQEIFAYNEAVEEYNEMIARYSKAVTDKINNPYAIPNTIDCDNNKLYSSIISAGRAVQAAVENYNAIFENEQLIKSEADFLNLNIAKFNNRDLFEQFATASLRHRDLEEKVRAAEAPREENERSISSVKARLAEQKVALDQINEKLAHVFMNRNRLKLIEGDNCYRVLSRDEFIATSQLSVGERNAISLCYFFSRINSNVRADQAYQRPLLLY
;
A
#
# COMPACT_ATOMS: atom_id res chain seq x y z
N HIS A 1 -87.02 -10.73 5.58
CA HIS A 1 -86.31 -9.45 5.36
C HIS A 1 -84.79 -9.60 5.41
N GLN A 2 -84.18 -10.19 6.45
CA GLN A 2 -82.71 -10.37 6.49
C GLN A 2 -82.16 -11.21 5.32
N GLU A 3 -82.80 -12.33 4.95
CA GLU A 3 -82.32 -13.18 3.84
C GLU A 3 -82.29 -12.46 2.48
N GLN A 4 -83.33 -11.67 2.16
CA GLN A 4 -83.40 -10.88 0.92
C GLN A 4 -82.34 -9.77 0.89
N ILE A 5 -82.06 -9.15 2.05
CA ILE A 5 -81.01 -8.15 2.19
C ILE A 5 -79.63 -8.77 1.94
N MET A 6 -79.39 -9.96 2.49
CA MET A 6 -78.15 -10.71 2.30
C MET A 6 -77.97 -11.18 0.85
N GLU A 7 -79.05 -11.56 0.17
CA GLU A 7 -79.04 -11.92 -1.25
C GLU A 7 -78.66 -10.72 -2.14
N VAL A 8 -79.26 -9.54 -1.89
CA VAL A 8 -78.93 -8.31 -2.62
C VAL A 8 -77.48 -7.89 -2.38
N LEU A 9 -77.00 -7.97 -1.13
CA LEU A 9 -75.60 -7.70 -0.76
C LEU A 9 -74.63 -8.65 -1.45
N SER A 10 -74.96 -9.95 -1.48
CA SER A 10 -74.14 -10.98 -2.12
C SER A 10 -74.02 -10.76 -3.63
N ASN A 11 -75.13 -10.40 -4.29
CA ASN A 11 -75.19 -10.23 -5.74
C ASN A 11 -74.62 -8.90 -6.24
N SER A 12 -74.86 -7.80 -5.52
CA SER A 12 -74.49 -6.46 -5.99
C SER A 12 -73.15 -5.97 -5.42
N GLY A 13 -72.76 -6.43 -4.22
CA GLY A 13 -71.59 -5.93 -3.51
C GLY A 13 -71.78 -4.54 -2.89
N ARG A 14 -71.04 -4.27 -1.81
CA ARG A 14 -71.16 -3.03 -1.03
C ARG A 14 -70.80 -1.79 -1.83
N THR A 15 -69.69 -1.84 -2.58
CA THR A 15 -69.24 -0.72 -3.42
C THR A 15 -70.27 -0.29 -4.47
N GLN A 16 -71.02 -1.24 -5.04
CA GLN A 16 -72.05 -0.93 -6.02
C GLN A 16 -73.30 -0.32 -5.37
N LEU A 17 -73.66 -0.78 -4.16
CA LEU A 17 -74.75 -0.18 -3.39
C LEU A 17 -74.42 1.26 -2.98
N ASP A 18 -73.18 1.53 -2.56
CA ASP A 18 -72.71 2.90 -2.26
C ASP A 18 -72.76 3.79 -3.51
N LYS A 19 -72.32 3.29 -4.68
CA LYS A 19 -72.46 4.02 -5.95
C LYS A 19 -73.92 4.30 -6.31
N THR A 20 -74.77 3.29 -6.18
CA THR A 20 -76.21 3.39 -6.47
C THR A 20 -76.88 4.40 -5.56
N LYS A 21 -76.57 4.37 -4.26
CA LYS A 21 -77.01 5.38 -3.28
C LYS A 21 -76.59 6.78 -3.70
N ASN A 22 -75.32 6.98 -4.08
CA ASN A 22 -74.81 8.30 -4.47
C ASN A 22 -75.53 8.84 -5.72
N ILE A 23 -75.80 7.98 -6.71
CA ILE A 23 -76.53 8.35 -7.92
C ILE A 23 -77.95 8.80 -7.60
N PHE A 24 -78.69 8.05 -6.78
CA PHE A 24 -80.08 8.38 -6.44
C PHE A 24 -80.22 9.48 -5.37
N SER A 25 -79.15 9.77 -4.62
CA SER A 25 -79.10 10.91 -3.70
C SER A 25 -78.84 12.24 -4.43
N ALA A 26 -78.39 12.21 -5.69
CA ALA A 26 -78.12 13.43 -6.45
C ALA A 26 -79.45 14.09 -6.91
N PRO A 27 -79.63 15.41 -6.65
CA PRO A 27 -80.83 16.13 -7.07
C PRO A 27 -81.07 16.06 -8.59
N SER A 28 -79.99 16.06 -9.37
CA SER A 28 -79.97 16.05 -10.83
C SER A 28 -80.45 14.75 -11.48
N THR A 29 -80.65 13.67 -10.71
CA THR A 29 -81.02 12.36 -11.27
C THR A 29 -82.51 12.28 -11.55
N GLU A 30 -83.01 12.76 -12.67
CA GLU A 30 -84.46 12.77 -12.96
C GLU A 30 -85.01 11.42 -13.47
N TYR A 31 -84.13 10.52 -13.91
CA TYR A 31 -84.47 9.24 -14.53
C TYR A 31 -83.59 8.13 -13.96
N CYS A 32 -84.08 6.89 -13.96
CA CYS A 32 -83.30 5.71 -13.59
C CYS A 32 -82.20 5.48 -14.63
N PRO A 33 -80.91 5.40 -14.25
CA PRO A 33 -79.83 5.13 -15.19
C PRO A 33 -79.88 3.72 -15.80
N THR A 34 -80.63 2.79 -15.18
CA THR A 34 -80.68 1.39 -15.59
C THR A 34 -81.89 1.08 -16.47
N CYS A 35 -83.07 1.61 -16.12
CA CYS A 35 -84.31 1.34 -16.84
C CYS A 35 -84.92 2.57 -17.52
N PHE A 36 -84.26 3.72 -17.46
CA PHE A 36 -84.62 4.99 -18.09
C PHE A 36 -86.01 5.55 -17.74
N ARG A 37 -86.69 4.96 -16.74
CA ARG A 37 -87.96 5.46 -16.20
C ARG A 37 -87.72 6.75 -15.41
N THR A 38 -88.58 7.75 -15.57
CA THR A 38 -88.66 8.90 -14.66
C THR A 38 -88.88 8.44 -13.22
N ILE A 39 -88.17 9.04 -12.27
CA ILE A 39 -88.27 8.69 -10.84
C ILE A 39 -88.70 9.93 -10.06
N THR A 40 -89.74 9.77 -9.24
CA THR A 40 -90.21 10.83 -8.36
C THR A 40 -89.29 11.04 -7.15
N THR A 41 -89.31 12.23 -6.55
CA THR A 41 -88.52 12.52 -5.34
C THR A 41 -88.79 11.52 -4.21
N ARG A 42 -90.06 11.13 -4.02
CA ARG A 42 -90.45 10.13 -3.02
C ARG A 42 -89.84 8.75 -3.28
N GLU A 43 -89.85 8.29 -4.54
CA GLU A 43 -89.25 7.00 -4.90
C GLU A 43 -87.72 7.01 -4.71
N LYS A 44 -87.05 8.16 -4.93
CA LYS A 44 -85.61 8.30 -4.60
C LYS A 44 -85.36 8.17 -3.11
N GLU A 45 -86.14 8.88 -2.31
CA GLU A 45 -86.01 8.88 -0.85
C GLU A 45 -86.24 7.48 -0.27
N GLU A 46 -87.30 6.78 -0.72
CA GLU A 46 -87.58 5.40 -0.33
C GLU A 46 -86.44 4.45 -0.75
N LEU A 47 -85.91 4.58 -1.98
CA LEU A 47 -84.81 3.75 -2.46
C LEU A 47 -83.52 3.98 -1.67
N VAL A 48 -83.14 5.24 -1.43
CA VAL A 48 -81.97 5.60 -0.62
C VAL A 48 -82.15 5.11 0.83
N HIS A 49 -83.36 5.17 1.37
CA HIS A 49 -83.67 4.66 2.70
C HIS A 49 -83.43 3.15 2.80
N VAL A 50 -83.96 2.37 1.84
CA VAL A 50 -83.77 0.91 1.80
C VAL A 50 -82.29 0.56 1.64
N ILE A 51 -81.55 1.25 0.75
CA ILE A 51 -80.10 1.03 0.60
C ILE A 51 -79.35 1.34 1.91
N ASN A 52 -79.72 2.42 2.62
CA ASN A 52 -79.10 2.75 3.90
C ASN A 52 -79.38 1.72 4.99
N GLN A 53 -80.59 1.15 5.04
CA GLN A 53 -80.91 0.06 5.98
C GLN A 53 -80.02 -1.16 5.72
N VAL A 54 -79.89 -1.55 4.45
CA VAL A 54 -79.03 -2.66 3.99
C VAL A 54 -77.57 -2.41 4.39
N LEU A 55 -77.03 -1.23 4.13
CA LEU A 55 -75.64 -0.86 4.48
C LEU A 55 -75.40 -0.77 6.00
N THR A 56 -76.41 -0.38 6.79
CA THR A 56 -76.29 -0.29 8.25
C THR A 56 -76.23 -1.66 8.91
N ILE A 57 -77.05 -2.61 8.43
CA ILE A 57 -77.03 -4.01 8.86
C ILE A 57 -75.67 -4.64 8.52
N SER A 58 -75.14 -4.35 7.34
CA SER A 58 -73.80 -4.79 6.91
C SER A 58 -72.69 -4.34 7.88
N LYS A 59 -72.72 -3.07 8.34
CA LYS A 59 -71.76 -2.56 9.34
C LYS A 59 -71.86 -3.24 10.70
N GLN A 60 -73.05 -3.65 11.14
CA GLN A 60 -73.26 -4.31 12.42
C GLN A 60 -72.73 -5.76 12.45
N ASN A 61 -72.58 -6.39 11.28
CA ASN A 61 -72.17 -7.79 11.13
C ASN A 61 -70.64 -8.01 11.11
N ALA A 62 -69.85 -7.13 11.71
CA ALA A 62 -68.37 -7.22 11.79
C ALA A 62 -67.61 -7.17 10.43
N GLU A 63 -68.28 -6.75 9.35
CA GLU A 63 -67.64 -6.62 8.02
C GLU A 63 -66.52 -5.58 7.98
N ASP A 64 -66.67 -4.48 8.72
CA ASP A 64 -65.67 -3.41 8.75
C ASP A 64 -64.37 -3.92 9.40
N ASP A 65 -64.46 -4.83 10.39
CA ASP A 65 -63.30 -5.44 11.02
C ASP A 65 -62.55 -6.38 10.06
N ILE A 66 -63.26 -7.30 9.40
CA ILE A 66 -62.68 -8.20 8.38
C ILE A 66 -62.05 -7.40 7.23
N THR A 67 -62.73 -6.35 6.76
CA THR A 67 -62.23 -5.50 5.68
C THR A 67 -60.97 -4.75 6.10
N ASN A 68 -60.90 -4.27 7.34
CA ASN A 68 -59.72 -3.61 7.87
C ASN A 68 -58.54 -4.59 8.06
N GLN A 69 -58.80 -5.80 8.55
CA GLN A 69 -57.79 -6.86 8.62
C GLN A 69 -57.25 -7.21 7.22
N LEU A 70 -58.12 -7.34 6.21
CA LEU A 70 -57.71 -7.59 4.83
C LEU A 70 -56.88 -6.45 4.24
N LYS A 71 -57.23 -5.18 4.52
CA LYS A 71 -56.44 -4.01 4.12
C LYS A 71 -55.07 -3.95 4.80
N SER A 72 -54.92 -4.58 5.97
CA SER A 72 -53.64 -4.65 6.68
C SER A 72 -52.71 -5.76 6.17
N LEU A 73 -53.20 -6.68 5.33
CA LEU A 73 -52.37 -7.73 4.75
C LEU A 73 -51.32 -7.12 3.83
N ASN A 74 -50.06 -7.49 4.07
CA ASN A 74 -48.93 -7.03 3.29
C ASN A 74 -48.47 -8.12 2.32
N LEU A 75 -48.91 -8.00 1.06
CA LEU A 75 -48.59 -8.93 -0.01
C LEU A 75 -47.52 -8.31 -0.91
N ASN A 76 -46.25 -8.60 -0.62
CA ASN A 76 -45.11 -8.05 -1.34
C ASN A 76 -44.64 -8.99 -2.45
N THR A 77 -44.26 -8.41 -3.59
CA THR A 77 -43.53 -9.09 -4.65
C THR A 77 -42.03 -9.13 -4.35
N LEU A 78 -41.34 -10.13 -4.88
CA LEU A 78 -39.89 -10.20 -4.87
C LEU A 78 -39.31 -9.57 -6.15
N ALA A 79 -38.12 -8.97 -6.04
CA ALA A 79 -37.43 -8.39 -7.18
C ALA A 79 -36.69 -9.47 -7.98
N ILE A 80 -36.81 -9.43 -9.30
CA ILE A 80 -35.98 -10.22 -10.21
C ILE A 80 -34.58 -9.61 -10.31
N ILE A 81 -33.61 -10.42 -10.70
CA ILE A 81 -32.26 -9.97 -11.01
C ILE A 81 -32.23 -9.42 -12.43
N ASN A 82 -31.73 -8.19 -12.58
CA ASN A 82 -31.67 -7.50 -13.87
C ASN A 82 -30.71 -8.20 -14.84
N LYS A 83 -31.20 -8.50 -16.05
CA LYS A 83 -30.46 -9.17 -17.12
C LYS A 83 -29.24 -8.39 -17.63
N GLY A 84 -29.17 -7.08 -17.40
CA GLY A 84 -28.04 -6.22 -17.77
C GLY A 84 -26.90 -6.18 -16.75
N THR A 85 -26.92 -7.04 -15.74
CA THR A 85 -25.86 -7.11 -14.73
C THR A 85 -24.77 -8.10 -15.14
N ASP A 86 -23.56 -7.91 -14.61
CA ASP A 86 -22.43 -8.83 -14.86
C ASP A 86 -22.76 -10.25 -14.38
N ILE A 87 -23.45 -10.38 -13.25
CA ILE A 87 -23.88 -11.68 -12.71
C ILE A 87 -24.85 -12.41 -13.66
N ALA A 88 -25.75 -11.68 -14.32
CA ALA A 88 -26.67 -12.24 -15.31
C ALA A 88 -25.97 -12.66 -16.60
N THR A 89 -24.85 -12.02 -16.93
CA THR A 89 -24.01 -12.39 -18.08
C THR A 89 -23.15 -13.62 -17.77
N LEU A 90 -22.61 -13.70 -16.55
CA LEU A 90 -21.74 -14.77 -16.10
C LEU A 90 -22.49 -16.07 -15.79
N PHE A 91 -23.71 -15.98 -15.24
CA PHE A 91 -24.52 -17.13 -14.80
C PHE A 91 -25.94 -17.09 -15.38
N PRO A 92 -26.08 -17.11 -16.72
CA PRO A 92 -27.36 -16.87 -17.38
C PRO A 92 -28.41 -17.94 -17.06
N GLN A 93 -27.99 -19.19 -16.81
CA GLN A 93 -28.91 -20.30 -16.52
C GLN A 93 -29.45 -20.21 -15.09
N GLU A 94 -28.57 -19.95 -14.13
CA GLU A 94 -28.91 -19.82 -12.70
C GLU A 94 -29.79 -18.59 -12.47
N ILE A 95 -29.47 -17.47 -13.12
CA ILE A 95 -30.26 -16.24 -13.04
C ILE A 95 -31.61 -16.41 -13.74
N PHE A 96 -31.68 -17.14 -14.86
CA PHE A 96 -32.95 -17.48 -15.49
C PHE A 96 -33.85 -18.29 -14.54
N ALA A 97 -33.32 -19.36 -13.94
CA ALA A 97 -34.07 -20.22 -13.02
C ALA A 97 -34.52 -19.46 -11.76
N TYR A 98 -33.69 -18.57 -11.21
CA TYR A 98 -34.07 -17.72 -10.09
C TYR A 98 -35.20 -16.75 -10.47
N ASN A 99 -35.08 -16.08 -11.60
CA ASN A 99 -36.09 -15.12 -12.06
C ASN A 99 -37.41 -15.82 -12.37
N GLU A 100 -37.39 -17.01 -12.99
CA GLU A 100 -38.59 -17.81 -13.25
C GLU A 100 -39.31 -18.17 -11.94
N ALA A 101 -38.58 -18.65 -10.93
CA ALA A 101 -39.17 -18.96 -9.62
C ALA A 101 -39.75 -17.72 -8.90
N VAL A 102 -39.09 -16.57 -9.03
CA VAL A 102 -39.59 -15.28 -8.50
C VAL A 102 -40.82 -14.79 -9.26
N GLU A 103 -40.86 -14.95 -10.58
CA GLU A 103 -42.00 -14.60 -11.41
C GLU A 103 -43.23 -15.44 -11.05
N GLU A 104 -43.09 -16.76 -10.90
CA GLU A 104 -44.17 -17.64 -10.41
C GLU A 104 -44.71 -17.18 -9.05
N TYR A 105 -43.83 -16.75 -8.14
CA TYR A 105 -44.24 -16.20 -6.85
C TYR A 105 -44.97 -14.88 -6.97
N ASN A 106 -44.50 -13.98 -7.83
CA ASN A 106 -45.15 -12.70 -8.06
C ASN A 106 -46.53 -12.88 -8.71
N GLU A 107 -46.70 -13.88 -9.60
CA GLU A 107 -48.01 -14.25 -10.13
C GLU A 107 -48.95 -14.77 -9.04
N MET A 108 -48.45 -15.61 -8.13
CA MET A 108 -49.21 -16.09 -6.98
C MET A 108 -49.65 -14.93 -6.09
N ILE A 109 -48.74 -14.01 -5.76
CA ILE A 109 -49.05 -12.79 -5.00
C ILE A 109 -50.12 -11.97 -5.71
N ALA A 110 -50.04 -11.78 -7.02
CA ALA A 110 -51.06 -11.07 -7.79
C ALA A 110 -52.45 -11.73 -7.69
N ARG A 111 -52.52 -13.07 -7.70
CA ARG A 111 -53.79 -13.81 -7.50
C ARG A 111 -54.35 -13.59 -6.10
N TYR A 112 -53.52 -13.65 -5.06
CA TYR A 112 -53.94 -13.37 -3.69
C TYR A 112 -54.39 -11.91 -3.52
N SER A 113 -53.63 -10.95 -4.05
CA SER A 113 -53.98 -9.53 -3.99
C SER A 113 -55.31 -9.24 -4.68
N LYS A 114 -55.59 -9.91 -5.81
CA LYS A 114 -56.90 -9.83 -6.47
C LYS A 114 -58.01 -10.41 -5.60
N ALA A 115 -57.84 -11.61 -5.05
CA ALA A 115 -58.84 -12.23 -4.18
C ALA A 115 -59.14 -11.39 -2.92
N VAL A 116 -58.11 -10.80 -2.31
CA VAL A 116 -58.24 -9.85 -1.19
C VAL A 116 -59.03 -8.61 -1.62
N THR A 117 -58.71 -8.04 -2.78
CA THR A 117 -59.42 -6.87 -3.32
C THR A 117 -60.88 -7.17 -3.62
N ASP A 118 -61.18 -8.32 -4.23
CA ASP A 118 -62.54 -8.76 -4.53
C ASP A 118 -63.35 -8.97 -3.23
N LYS A 119 -62.73 -9.55 -2.19
CA LYS A 119 -63.34 -9.74 -0.86
C LYS A 119 -63.56 -8.42 -0.11
N ILE A 120 -62.65 -7.45 -0.25
CA ILE A 120 -62.83 -6.08 0.29
C ILE A 120 -64.02 -5.39 -0.39
N ASN A 121 -64.16 -5.54 -1.71
CA ASN A 121 -65.25 -4.92 -2.48
C ASN A 121 -66.61 -5.59 -2.23
N ASN A 122 -66.61 -6.90 -1.98
CA ASN A 122 -67.78 -7.67 -1.63
C ASN A 122 -67.46 -8.67 -0.50
N PRO A 123 -67.68 -8.31 0.78
CA PRO A 123 -67.43 -9.19 1.93
C PRO A 123 -68.18 -10.52 1.90
N TYR A 124 -69.28 -10.59 1.13
CA TYR A 124 -70.10 -11.79 0.97
C TYR A 124 -69.70 -12.65 -0.22
N ALA A 125 -68.89 -12.13 -1.14
CA ALA A 125 -68.32 -12.94 -2.21
C ALA A 125 -67.42 -14.02 -1.62
N ILE A 126 -67.54 -15.24 -2.14
CA ILE A 126 -66.61 -16.33 -1.86
C ILE A 126 -65.55 -16.26 -2.95
N PRO A 127 -64.30 -15.86 -2.64
CA PRO A 127 -63.25 -15.83 -3.64
C PRO A 127 -63.01 -17.25 -4.16
N ASN A 128 -62.59 -17.37 -5.41
CA ASN A 128 -62.15 -18.66 -5.95
C ASN A 128 -61.01 -19.21 -5.11
N THR A 129 -61.01 -20.53 -4.91
CA THR A 129 -59.88 -21.22 -4.27
C THR A 129 -58.62 -21.01 -5.09
N ILE A 130 -57.60 -20.42 -4.48
CA ILE A 130 -56.28 -20.30 -5.08
C ILE A 130 -55.56 -21.62 -4.80
N ASP A 131 -55.46 -22.45 -5.83
CA ASP A 131 -54.66 -23.68 -5.80
C ASP A 131 -53.20 -23.32 -6.04
N CYS A 132 -52.41 -23.31 -4.98
CA CYS A 132 -50.97 -23.09 -5.05
C CYS A 132 -50.23 -23.89 -3.97
N ASP A 133 -49.15 -24.55 -4.37
CA ASP A 133 -48.26 -25.24 -3.46
C ASP A 133 -47.17 -24.26 -2.98
N ASN A 134 -47.48 -23.56 -1.89
CA ASN A 134 -46.58 -22.57 -1.29
C ASN A 134 -45.24 -23.17 -0.88
N ASN A 135 -45.22 -24.44 -0.45
CA ASN A 135 -43.98 -25.10 -0.03
C ASN A 135 -43.08 -25.41 -1.22
N LYS A 136 -43.67 -25.89 -2.33
CA LYS A 136 -42.95 -26.09 -3.58
C LYS A 136 -42.37 -24.79 -4.13
N LEU A 137 -43.14 -23.71 -4.13
CA LEU A 137 -42.68 -22.42 -4.62
C LEU A 137 -41.55 -21.84 -3.74
N TYR A 138 -41.72 -21.90 -2.41
CA TYR A 138 -40.70 -21.46 -1.45
C TYR A 138 -39.39 -22.25 -1.61
N SER A 139 -39.49 -23.58 -1.72
CA SER A 139 -38.31 -24.43 -1.95
C SER A 139 -37.64 -24.16 -3.30
N SER A 140 -38.41 -23.83 -4.34
CA SER A 140 -37.89 -23.52 -5.69
C SER A 140 -37.08 -22.22 -5.70
N ILE A 141 -37.56 -21.18 -5.01
CA ILE A 141 -36.82 -19.91 -4.88
C ILE A 141 -35.52 -20.13 -4.09
N ILE A 142 -35.58 -20.87 -2.98
CA ILE A 142 -34.39 -21.14 -2.16
C ILE A 142 -33.37 -21.97 -2.93
N SER A 143 -33.79 -23.00 -3.65
CA SER A 143 -32.89 -23.86 -4.41
C SER A 143 -32.23 -23.07 -5.55
N ALA A 144 -33.00 -22.27 -6.29
CA ALA A 144 -32.46 -21.40 -7.34
C ALA A 144 -31.49 -20.34 -6.77
N GLY A 145 -31.82 -19.72 -5.63
CA GLY A 145 -30.93 -18.77 -4.96
C GLY A 145 -29.62 -19.41 -4.50
N ARG A 146 -29.67 -20.63 -3.96
CA ARG A 146 -28.46 -21.39 -3.60
C ARG A 146 -27.63 -21.78 -4.82
N ALA A 147 -28.26 -22.09 -5.94
CA ALA A 147 -27.54 -22.38 -7.18
C ALA A 147 -26.76 -21.16 -7.68
N VAL A 148 -27.37 -19.97 -7.67
CA VAL A 148 -26.70 -18.70 -7.99
C VAL A 148 -25.51 -18.47 -7.05
N GLN A 149 -25.71 -18.65 -5.73
CA GLN A 149 -24.65 -18.49 -4.74
C GLN A 149 -23.47 -19.45 -5.00
N ALA A 150 -23.75 -20.74 -5.23
CA ALA A 150 -22.71 -21.74 -5.49
C ALA A 150 -21.94 -21.44 -6.79
N ALA A 151 -22.62 -20.94 -7.83
CA ALA A 151 -21.97 -20.55 -9.08
C ALA A 151 -20.98 -19.40 -8.88
N VAL A 152 -21.37 -18.38 -8.10
CA VAL A 152 -20.49 -17.25 -7.74
C VAL A 152 -19.29 -17.71 -6.91
N GLU A 153 -19.50 -18.55 -5.90
CA GLU A 153 -18.43 -19.08 -5.05
C GLU A 153 -17.41 -19.89 -5.86
N ASN A 154 -17.89 -20.79 -6.74
CA ASN A 154 -17.03 -21.58 -7.62
C ASN A 154 -16.22 -20.72 -8.59
N TYR A 155 -16.85 -19.68 -9.17
CA TYR A 155 -16.16 -18.76 -10.07
C TYR A 155 -15.04 -18.00 -9.33
N ASN A 156 -15.30 -17.52 -8.12
CA ASN A 156 -14.29 -16.81 -7.32
C ASN A 156 -13.13 -17.73 -6.89
N ALA A 157 -13.41 -18.99 -6.57
CA ALA A 157 -12.39 -19.96 -6.19
C ALA A 157 -11.35 -20.23 -7.31
N ILE A 158 -11.71 -20.02 -8.58
CA ILE A 158 -10.76 -20.13 -9.70
C ILE A 158 -9.62 -19.11 -9.55
N PHE A 159 -9.93 -17.88 -9.15
CA PHE A 159 -8.93 -16.82 -9.00
C PHE A 159 -8.03 -17.03 -7.77
N GLU A 160 -8.59 -17.57 -6.68
CA GLU A 160 -7.79 -17.97 -5.51
C GLU A 160 -6.78 -19.07 -5.88
N ASN A 161 -7.22 -20.07 -6.65
CA ASN A 161 -6.33 -21.13 -7.15
C ASN A 161 -5.26 -20.59 -8.11
N GLU A 162 -5.58 -19.61 -8.97
CA GLU A 162 -4.59 -19.00 -9.87
C GLU A 162 -3.46 -18.33 -9.08
N GLN A 163 -3.80 -17.59 -8.02
CA GLN A 163 -2.79 -16.93 -7.18
C GLN A 163 -1.91 -17.95 -6.46
N LEU A 164 -2.49 -19.05 -5.97
CA LEU A 164 -1.74 -20.16 -5.37
C LEU A 164 -0.77 -20.79 -6.38
N ILE A 165 -1.25 -21.11 -7.59
CA ILE A 165 -0.42 -21.70 -8.66
C ILE A 165 0.74 -20.77 -9.02
N LYS A 166 0.51 -19.45 -9.15
CA LYS A 166 1.59 -18.48 -9.40
C LYS A 166 2.62 -18.48 -8.28
N SER A 167 2.17 -18.46 -7.02
CA SER A 167 3.08 -18.47 -5.88
C SER A 167 3.94 -19.73 -5.80
N GLU A 168 3.35 -20.88 -6.14
CA GLU A 168 4.07 -22.16 -6.20
C GLU A 168 5.08 -22.18 -7.36
N ALA A 169 4.68 -21.67 -8.53
CA ALA A 169 5.56 -21.53 -9.68
C ALA A 169 6.78 -20.62 -9.38
N ASP A 170 6.56 -19.48 -8.72
CA ASP A 170 7.63 -18.57 -8.32
C ASP A 170 8.59 -19.24 -7.32
N PHE A 171 8.05 -19.96 -6.34
CA PHE A 171 8.86 -20.71 -5.38
C PHE A 171 9.71 -21.79 -6.06
N LEU A 172 9.13 -22.57 -6.97
CA LEU A 172 9.85 -23.58 -7.74
C LEU A 172 10.93 -22.95 -8.62
N ASN A 173 10.60 -21.84 -9.29
CA ASN A 173 11.55 -21.12 -10.15
C ASN A 173 12.76 -20.60 -9.35
N LEU A 174 12.53 -20.04 -8.15
CA LEU A 174 13.60 -19.62 -7.24
C LEU A 174 14.49 -20.79 -6.80
N ASN A 175 13.90 -21.95 -6.50
CA ASN A 175 14.66 -23.14 -6.13
C ASN A 175 15.50 -23.68 -7.29
N ILE A 176 14.95 -23.70 -8.51
CA ILE A 176 15.69 -24.08 -9.73
C ILE A 176 16.83 -23.10 -9.97
N ALA A 177 16.59 -21.79 -9.86
CA ALA A 177 17.63 -20.78 -10.01
C ALA A 177 18.75 -20.97 -8.98
N LYS A 178 18.41 -21.23 -7.71
CA LYS A 178 19.40 -21.53 -6.66
C LYS A 178 20.22 -22.77 -6.99
N PHE A 179 19.56 -23.85 -7.44
CA PHE A 179 20.23 -25.11 -7.77
C PHE A 179 21.17 -24.94 -8.97
N ASN A 180 20.69 -24.33 -10.06
CA ASN A 180 21.46 -24.12 -11.28
C ASN A 180 22.66 -23.18 -11.08
N ASN A 181 22.54 -22.23 -10.16
CA ASN A 181 23.61 -21.27 -9.86
C ASN A 181 24.40 -21.65 -8.59
N ARG A 182 24.27 -22.89 -8.09
CA ARG A 182 24.91 -23.32 -6.84
C ARG A 182 26.41 -23.06 -6.85
N ASP A 183 27.10 -23.43 -7.93
CA ASP A 183 28.55 -23.27 -8.04
C ASP A 183 28.97 -21.79 -8.01
N LEU A 184 28.15 -20.90 -8.58
CA LEU A 184 28.39 -19.45 -8.53
C LEU A 184 28.24 -18.91 -7.11
N PHE A 185 27.27 -19.40 -6.34
CA PHE A 185 27.13 -19.03 -4.92
C PHE A 185 28.31 -19.53 -4.08
N GLU A 186 28.78 -20.76 -4.31
CA GLU A 186 29.96 -21.31 -3.62
C GLU A 186 31.23 -20.53 -3.98
N GLN A 187 31.40 -20.17 -5.26
CA GLN A 187 32.49 -19.32 -5.72
C GLN A 187 32.43 -17.92 -5.10
N PHE A 188 31.25 -17.31 -5.07
CA PHE A 188 31.04 -15.99 -4.46
C PHE A 188 31.36 -15.99 -2.96
N ALA A 189 30.91 -17.03 -2.22
CA ALA A 189 31.21 -17.17 -0.80
C ALA A 189 32.72 -17.29 -0.56
N THR A 190 33.39 -18.10 -1.37
CA THR A 190 34.86 -18.28 -1.31
C THR A 190 35.60 -16.99 -1.63
N ALA A 191 35.20 -16.29 -2.71
CA ALA A 191 35.80 -15.02 -3.11
C ALA A 191 35.60 -13.94 -2.04
N SER A 192 34.42 -13.88 -1.42
CA SER A 192 34.12 -12.92 -0.34
C SER A 192 34.99 -13.13 0.88
N LEU A 193 35.27 -14.38 1.27
CA LEU A 193 36.20 -14.69 2.36
C LEU A 193 37.63 -14.29 2.02
N ARG A 194 38.10 -14.60 0.80
CA ARG A 194 39.44 -14.19 0.32
C ARG A 194 39.59 -12.68 0.27
N HIS A 195 38.58 -11.97 -0.21
CA HIS A 195 38.58 -10.51 -0.26
C HIS A 195 38.75 -9.92 1.14
N ARG A 196 37.99 -10.43 2.12
CA ARG A 196 38.08 -9.98 3.52
C ARG A 196 39.48 -10.21 4.11
N ASP A 197 40.05 -11.39 3.90
CA ASP A 197 41.41 -11.73 4.36
C ASP A 197 42.47 -10.82 3.72
N LEU A 198 42.36 -10.56 2.41
CA LEU A 198 43.26 -9.65 1.71
C LEU A 198 43.13 -8.20 2.19
N GLU A 199 41.92 -7.71 2.41
CA GLU A 199 41.71 -6.38 2.99
C GLU A 199 42.35 -6.25 4.38
N GLU A 200 42.21 -7.27 5.23
CA GLU A 200 42.83 -7.27 6.56
C GLU A 200 44.35 -7.26 6.47
N LYS A 201 44.93 -8.04 5.55
CA LYS A 201 46.38 -8.03 5.28
C LYS A 201 46.86 -6.67 4.78
N VAL A 202 46.11 -6.00 3.91
CA VAL A 202 46.43 -4.64 3.44
C VAL A 202 46.41 -3.67 4.62
N ARG A 203 45.33 -3.64 5.40
CA ARG A 203 45.22 -2.78 6.60
C ARG A 203 46.35 -3.03 7.59
N ALA A 204 46.74 -4.29 7.81
CA ALA A 204 47.83 -4.64 8.70
C ALA A 204 49.22 -4.20 8.17
N ALA A 205 49.39 -4.13 6.85
CA ALA A 205 50.65 -3.71 6.21
C ALA A 205 50.80 -2.18 6.09
N GLU A 206 49.71 -1.41 6.20
CA GLU A 206 49.73 0.05 6.10
C GLU A 206 50.53 0.71 7.24
N ALA A 207 50.31 0.31 8.49
CA ALA A 207 51.02 0.91 9.63
C ALA A 207 52.56 0.69 9.57
N PRO A 208 53.08 -0.54 9.32
CA PRO A 208 54.50 -0.75 9.11
C PRO A 208 55.06 0.04 7.91
N ARG A 209 54.29 0.16 6.82
CA ARG A 209 54.70 0.96 5.67
C ARG A 209 54.87 2.43 6.04
N GLU A 210 53.89 3.02 6.72
CA GLU A 210 53.97 4.42 7.17
C GLU A 210 55.14 4.64 8.13
N GLU A 211 55.38 3.71 9.06
CA GLU A 211 56.50 3.80 9.99
C GLU A 211 57.86 3.76 9.27
N ASN A 212 58.00 2.89 8.27
CA ASN A 212 59.18 2.84 7.41
C ASN A 212 59.34 4.14 6.60
N GLU A 213 58.27 4.68 6.03
CA GLU A 213 58.31 5.96 5.30
C GLU A 213 58.73 7.14 6.21
N ARG A 214 58.22 7.19 7.44
CA ARG A 214 58.64 8.19 8.44
C ARG A 214 60.12 8.02 8.82
N SER A 215 60.57 6.78 9.02
CA SER A 215 61.96 6.47 9.35
C SER A 215 62.92 6.88 8.24
N ILE A 216 62.59 6.55 6.98
CA ILE A 216 63.37 6.98 5.80
C ILE A 216 63.43 8.50 5.72
N SER A 217 62.30 9.18 5.95
CA SER A 217 62.24 10.65 5.91
C SER A 217 63.11 11.29 6.99
N SER A 218 63.10 10.74 8.21
CA SER A 218 63.96 11.19 9.32
C SER A 218 65.44 11.02 9.00
N VAL A 219 65.85 9.86 8.45
CA VAL A 219 67.23 9.62 8.05
C VAL A 219 67.67 10.57 6.94
N LYS A 220 66.82 10.82 5.94
CA LYS A 220 67.10 11.79 4.87
C LYS A 220 67.25 13.22 5.41
N ALA A 221 66.42 13.62 6.36
CA ALA A 221 66.52 14.93 7.00
C ALA A 221 67.86 15.09 7.74
N ARG A 222 68.27 14.09 8.52
CA ARG A 222 69.56 14.09 9.22
C ARG A 222 70.76 14.17 8.26
N LEU A 223 70.70 13.47 7.13
CA LEU A 223 71.74 13.57 6.09
C LEU A 223 71.80 14.97 5.47
N ALA A 224 70.65 15.60 5.23
CA ALA A 224 70.60 16.97 4.72
C ALA A 224 71.18 17.97 5.72
N GLU A 225 70.84 17.85 7.01
CA GLU A 225 71.41 18.67 8.08
C GLU A 225 72.94 18.55 8.16
N GLN A 226 73.48 17.33 8.04
CA GLN A 226 74.92 17.10 8.02
C GLN A 226 75.61 17.82 6.85
N LYS A 227 75.02 17.78 5.66
CA LYS A 227 75.54 18.50 4.48
C LYS A 227 75.56 20.01 4.70
N VAL A 228 74.47 20.57 5.24
CA VAL A 228 74.38 22.00 5.57
C VAL A 228 75.46 22.40 6.58
N ALA A 229 75.69 21.58 7.62
CA ALA A 229 76.74 21.84 8.60
C ALA A 229 78.14 21.80 7.98
N LEU A 230 78.41 20.86 7.07
CA LEU A 230 79.67 20.79 6.33
C LEU A 230 79.90 22.03 5.46
N ASP A 231 78.88 22.50 4.76
CA ASP A 231 78.95 23.70 3.93
C ASP A 231 79.23 24.95 4.78
N GLN A 232 78.59 25.09 5.95
CA GLN A 232 78.88 26.18 6.88
C GLN A 232 80.33 26.17 7.38
N ILE A 233 80.88 25.00 7.70
CA ILE A 233 82.28 24.87 8.10
C ILE A 233 83.20 25.31 6.96
N ASN A 234 82.91 24.88 5.73
CA ASN A 234 83.70 25.23 4.54
C ASN A 234 83.65 26.73 4.20
N GLU A 235 82.50 27.40 4.34
CA GLU A 235 82.42 28.85 4.16
C GLU A 235 83.24 29.60 5.22
N LYS A 236 83.20 29.17 6.50
CA LYS A 236 84.04 29.78 7.54
C LYS A 236 85.53 29.57 7.30
N LEU A 237 85.92 28.38 6.86
CA LEU A 237 87.31 28.11 6.46
C LEU A 237 87.76 29.01 5.32
N ALA A 238 86.91 29.19 4.30
CA ALA A 238 87.19 30.10 3.20
C ALA A 238 87.39 31.55 3.68
N HIS A 239 86.61 32.01 4.67
CA HIS A 239 86.80 33.32 5.30
C HIS A 239 88.12 33.43 6.06
N VAL A 240 88.46 32.45 6.91
CA VAL A 240 89.72 32.45 7.70
C VAL A 240 90.95 32.54 6.80
N PHE A 241 90.96 31.81 5.68
CA PHE A 241 92.08 31.77 4.76
C PHE A 241 92.01 32.77 3.61
N MET A 242 90.93 33.56 3.52
CA MET A 242 90.62 34.45 2.39
C MET A 242 90.72 33.75 1.01
N ASN A 243 90.51 32.43 0.98
CA ASN A 243 90.66 31.59 -0.20
C ASN A 243 89.84 30.30 -0.05
N ARG A 244 88.87 30.11 -0.94
CA ARG A 244 87.95 28.95 -0.94
C ARG A 244 88.61 27.61 -1.22
N ASN A 245 89.76 27.62 -1.90
CA ASN A 245 90.49 26.41 -2.28
C ASN A 245 91.67 26.15 -1.33
N ARG A 246 91.97 27.06 -0.40
CA ARG A 246 93.12 26.88 0.51
C ARG A 246 92.92 25.68 1.42
N LEU A 247 91.73 25.49 2.00
CA LEU A 247 91.43 24.37 2.89
C LEU A 247 89.92 24.08 2.88
N LYS A 248 89.53 22.84 2.58
CA LYS A 248 88.13 22.41 2.50
C LYS A 248 87.96 21.01 3.10
N LEU A 249 86.82 20.76 3.72
CA LEU A 249 86.39 19.44 4.17
C LEU A 249 85.41 18.83 3.16
N ILE A 250 85.59 17.55 2.84
CA ILE A 250 84.66 16.76 2.04
C ILE A 250 84.23 15.53 2.83
N GLU A 251 82.98 15.13 2.64
CA GLU A 251 82.43 13.89 3.19
C GLU A 251 83.18 12.67 2.65
N GLY A 252 83.69 11.82 3.54
CA GLY A 252 84.26 10.52 3.24
C GLY A 252 83.59 9.44 4.09
N ASP A 253 84.08 8.19 4.00
CA ASP A 253 83.49 7.06 4.72
C ASP A 253 83.61 7.25 6.24
N ASN A 254 82.49 7.61 6.88
CA ASN A 254 82.36 7.90 8.32
C ASN A 254 83.32 9.00 8.86
N CYS A 255 83.97 9.78 8.01
CA CYS A 255 84.90 10.82 8.43
C CYS A 255 84.96 11.97 7.41
N TYR A 256 85.45 13.14 7.83
CA TYR A 256 85.75 14.23 6.91
C TYR A 256 87.17 14.08 6.36
N ARG A 257 87.30 14.18 5.04
CA ARG A 257 88.59 14.25 4.34
C ARG A 257 88.96 15.71 4.11
N VAL A 258 90.24 16.02 4.18
CA VAL A 258 90.75 17.39 4.02
C VAL A 258 91.34 17.55 2.63
N LEU A 259 90.92 18.60 1.92
CA LEU A 259 91.61 19.11 0.73
C LEU A 259 92.32 20.41 1.03
N SER A 260 93.56 20.52 0.57
CA SER A 260 94.33 21.75 0.55
C SER A 260 94.74 22.02 -0.89
N ARG A 261 94.33 23.17 -1.44
CA ARG A 261 94.56 23.52 -2.86
C ARG A 261 94.15 22.40 -3.82
N ASP A 262 92.97 21.84 -3.58
CA ASP A 262 92.37 20.76 -4.38
C ASP A 262 93.15 19.42 -4.36
N GLU A 263 94.11 19.25 -3.45
CA GLU A 263 94.77 17.98 -3.19
C GLU A 263 94.35 17.39 -1.84
N PHE A 264 94.09 16.08 -1.80
CA PHE A 264 93.83 15.36 -0.55
C PHE A 264 95.11 15.25 0.25
N ILE A 265 95.07 15.70 1.50
CA ILE A 265 96.21 15.63 2.42
C ILE A 265 95.85 14.88 3.68
N ALA A 266 96.84 14.23 4.28
CA ALA A 266 96.67 13.60 5.59
C ALA A 266 96.61 14.67 6.68
N THR A 267 95.85 14.41 7.75
CA THR A 267 95.75 15.33 8.89
C THR A 267 97.08 15.58 9.60
N SER A 268 98.05 14.67 9.44
CA SER A 268 99.44 14.81 9.93
C SER A 268 100.25 15.85 9.17
N GLN A 269 99.86 16.19 7.93
CA GLN A 269 100.54 17.17 7.07
C GLN A 269 100.02 18.60 7.27
N LEU A 270 98.94 18.77 8.03
CA LEU A 270 98.40 20.08 8.36
C LEU A 270 99.29 20.79 9.36
N SER A 271 99.52 22.08 9.12
CA SER A 271 100.15 22.93 10.12
C SER A 271 99.31 22.98 11.41
N VAL A 272 99.95 23.34 12.53
CA VAL A 272 99.23 23.57 13.80
C VAL A 272 98.14 24.63 13.61
N GLY A 273 98.41 25.68 12.83
CA GLY A 273 97.44 26.72 12.50
C GLY A 273 96.23 26.21 11.71
N GLU A 274 96.44 25.36 10.70
CA GLU A 274 95.33 24.79 9.91
C GLU A 274 94.47 23.82 10.71
N ARG A 275 95.08 23.01 11.58
CA ARG A 275 94.33 22.14 12.52
C ARG A 275 93.51 22.94 13.52
N ASN A 276 94.05 24.04 14.02
CA ASN A 276 93.33 24.95 14.91
C ASN A 276 92.18 25.65 14.18
N ALA A 277 92.40 26.11 12.94
CA ALA A 277 91.37 26.72 12.12
C ALA A 277 90.20 25.76 11.84
N ILE A 278 90.48 24.50 11.47
CA ILE A 278 89.46 23.46 11.30
C ILE A 278 88.70 23.21 12.61
N SER A 279 89.43 23.02 13.72
CA SER A 279 88.82 22.76 15.04
C SER A 279 87.90 23.90 15.48
N LEU A 280 88.32 25.15 15.31
CA LEU A 280 87.52 26.33 15.65
C LEU A 280 86.32 26.48 14.72
N CYS A 281 86.48 26.33 13.40
CA CYS A 281 85.35 26.42 12.46
C CYS A 281 84.32 25.33 12.72
N TYR A 282 84.77 24.11 13.05
CA TYR A 282 83.90 23.01 13.47
C TYR A 282 83.18 23.34 14.79
N PHE A 283 83.92 23.77 15.82
CA PHE A 283 83.34 24.15 17.11
C PHE A 283 82.30 25.26 16.98
N PHE A 284 82.63 26.36 16.29
CA PHE A 284 81.73 27.48 16.08
C PHE A 284 80.53 27.13 15.19
N SER A 285 80.63 26.16 14.30
CA SER A 285 79.48 25.69 13.51
C SER A 285 78.61 24.74 14.32
N ARG A 286 79.20 23.95 15.23
CA ARG A 286 78.46 23.08 16.14
C ARG A 286 77.69 23.85 17.20
N ILE A 287 78.27 24.87 17.83
CA ILE A 287 77.55 25.69 18.83
C ILE A 287 76.45 26.57 18.20
N ASN A 288 76.62 26.94 16.93
CA ASN A 288 75.66 27.77 16.20
C ASN A 288 74.67 26.96 15.34
N SER A 289 74.67 25.64 15.46
CA SER A 289 73.85 24.72 14.65
C SER A 289 72.33 24.97 14.76
N ASN A 290 71.88 25.63 15.84
CA ASN A 290 70.48 25.96 16.11
C ASN A 290 70.20 27.48 16.20
N VAL A 291 71.10 28.33 15.69
CA VAL A 291 70.96 29.80 15.75
C VAL A 291 70.97 30.35 14.32
N ARG A 292 70.05 31.28 14.00
CA ARG A 292 70.05 31.95 12.69
C ARG A 292 71.39 32.67 12.49
N ALA A 293 71.92 32.67 11.26
CA ALA A 293 73.27 33.15 10.95
C ALA A 293 73.53 34.61 11.40
N ASP A 294 72.49 35.44 11.40
CA ASP A 294 72.46 36.83 11.86
C ASP A 294 72.51 36.99 13.39
N GLN A 295 72.15 35.95 14.14
CA GLN A 295 72.11 35.92 15.62
C GLN A 295 73.24 35.10 16.25
N ALA A 296 74.00 34.35 15.45
CA ALA A 296 75.02 33.39 15.88
C ALA A 296 76.11 34.00 16.79
N TYR A 297 76.36 35.30 16.69
CA TYR A 297 77.42 36.00 17.43
C TYR A 297 76.91 37.14 18.31
N GLN A 298 75.58 37.23 18.51
CA GLN A 298 74.96 38.29 19.34
C GLN A 298 74.78 37.88 20.81
N ARG A 299 75.04 36.62 21.15
CA ARG A 299 74.98 36.11 22.54
C ARG A 299 76.35 36.21 23.20
N PRO A 300 76.44 36.59 24.48
CA PRO A 300 77.71 36.59 25.21
C PRO A 300 78.28 35.16 25.25
N LEU A 301 79.41 34.96 24.56
CA LEU A 301 80.14 33.69 24.51
C LEU A 301 81.21 33.71 25.61
N LEU A 302 81.11 32.79 26.58
CA LEU A 302 82.17 32.53 27.57
C LEU A 302 83.29 31.74 26.88
N LEU A 303 84.46 32.36 26.75
CA LEU A 303 85.71 31.69 26.39
C LEU A 303 86.40 31.29 27.69
N TYR A 304 86.42 30.00 28.01
CA TYR A 304 87.30 29.39 29.01
C TYR A 304 88.37 28.58 28.29
#